data_AF-A0A943XG55-F1
#
_entry.id   AF-A0A943XG55-F1
#
_cell.length_a   1.000
_cell.length_b   1.000
_cell.length_c   1.000
_cell.angle_alpha   90.00
_cell.angle_beta   90.00
_cell.angle_gamma   90.00
#
_symmetry.space_group_name_H-M   'P 1'
#
loop_
_entity.id
_entity.type
_entity.pdbx_description
1 polymer ?
#
loop_
_entity_poly.entity_id
_entity_poly.type
_entity_poly.pdbx_seq_one_letter_code
_entity_poly.pdbx_strand_id
1 'polypeptide(L)'
;MNKTNKTNNKNKKEELSPLYKKLSLGPEIRAEEPKGVYPKGRVKQVFAVMGGEMNSLMRVNAWFLLFAIPLFFVLYWCSNYFTSLATSKFDFMGNVGMAFPGGADTLQQAQIAVYDAWQIVFYLLIPAITITFIGMAGAFNCLKAFMWGEKVEKITKTFFKGVKKYWWKYLIVMLVDSLLVLALGSAFVFFLKLKVMGALNAGHWVMIIVVCLVEFLLLYVNMQLLPMIAEVDLPFLKQVKNSILFSVKLAPIGLPLFLVCLVPLALFFVKSSFFSIIWLVVMMMFGTTLYGLTFTAFSQWALDNVLTPLYMMTQQKPSSKKDKKAKQNAVTAPVTAETEKPVANANGTPAENRNGKKAKGGKK
;
A
#
# COMPACT_ATOMS: atom_id res chain seq x y z
N MET A 1 18.49 36.14 -12.54
CA MET A 1 17.28 35.52 -13.12
C MET A 1 16.63 34.62 -12.05
N ASN A 2 15.90 35.20 -11.06
CA ASN A 2 15.51 34.44 -9.86
C ASN A 2 14.24 35.00 -9.18
N LYS A 3 13.20 35.31 -9.98
CA LYS A 3 11.91 35.82 -9.47
C LYS A 3 10.68 35.03 -9.91
N THR A 4 10.80 34.10 -10.87
CA THR A 4 9.65 33.39 -11.46
C THR A 4 9.20 32.14 -10.68
N ASN A 5 10.06 31.54 -9.85
CA ASN A 5 9.72 30.31 -9.10
C ASN A 5 9.03 30.54 -7.75
N LYS A 6 8.98 31.77 -7.22
CA LYS A 6 8.31 32.06 -5.93
C LYS A 6 6.81 32.32 -6.06
N THR A 7 6.35 32.78 -7.21
CA THR A 7 4.95 33.16 -7.43
C THR A 7 4.05 31.94 -7.68
N ASN A 8 4.59 30.88 -8.29
CA ASN A 8 3.82 29.67 -8.62
C ASN A 8 3.44 28.81 -7.40
N ASN A 9 4.21 28.89 -6.30
CA ASN A 9 3.93 28.10 -5.09
C ASN A 9 2.91 28.75 -4.14
N LYS A 10 2.63 30.06 -4.29
CA LYS A 10 1.59 30.74 -3.49
C LYS A 10 0.19 30.42 -4.00
N ASN A 11 -0.01 30.42 -5.32
CA ASN A 11 -1.33 30.21 -5.94
C ASN A 11 -1.82 28.76 -5.78
N LYS A 12 -0.92 27.76 -5.72
CA LYS A 12 -1.31 26.37 -5.44
C LYS A 12 -2.03 26.19 -4.11
N LYS A 13 -1.79 27.06 -3.11
CA LYS A 13 -2.36 26.95 -1.76
C LYS A 13 -3.83 27.39 -1.68
N GLU A 14 -4.28 28.25 -2.58
CA GLU A 14 -5.64 28.80 -2.61
C GLU A 14 -6.64 27.90 -3.36
N GLU A 15 -6.17 27.04 -4.27
CA GLU A 15 -7.03 26.10 -5.02
C GLU A 15 -7.02 24.65 -4.49
N LEU A 16 -6.37 24.36 -3.36
CA LEU A 16 -6.43 23.00 -2.80
C LEU A 16 -7.82 22.73 -2.24
N SER A 17 -8.46 21.69 -2.79
CA SER A 17 -9.77 21.22 -2.34
C SER A 17 -9.83 21.10 -0.81
N PRO A 18 -10.98 21.43 -0.18
CA PRO A 18 -11.12 21.46 1.28
C PRO A 18 -10.76 20.12 1.95
N LEU A 19 -10.87 19.02 1.22
CA LEU A 19 -10.44 17.68 1.62
C LEU A 19 -8.93 17.64 1.93
N TYR A 20 -8.08 18.24 1.11
CA TYR A 20 -6.62 18.22 1.31
C TYR A 20 -6.16 18.98 2.55
N LYS A 21 -6.96 19.93 3.06
CA LYS A 21 -6.68 20.60 4.34
C LYS A 21 -6.79 19.65 5.54
N LYS A 22 -7.46 18.50 5.39
CA LYS A 22 -7.64 17.48 6.44
C LYS A 22 -6.55 16.41 6.43
N LEU A 23 -5.60 16.44 5.48
CA LEU A 23 -4.49 15.49 5.39
C LEU A 23 -3.55 15.60 6.59
N SER A 24 -3.12 14.46 7.11
CA SER A 24 -1.99 14.40 8.04
C SER A 24 -0.70 14.43 7.24
N LEU A 25 0.20 15.37 7.53
CA LEU A 25 1.45 15.52 6.77
C LEU A 25 2.59 14.80 7.50
N GLY A 26 3.39 14.04 6.77
CA GLY A 26 4.58 13.34 7.27
C GLY A 26 5.64 13.20 6.16
N PRO A 27 6.91 12.96 6.51
CA PRO A 27 7.96 12.80 5.52
C PRO A 27 7.83 11.46 4.78
N GLU A 28 8.27 11.44 3.52
CA GLU A 28 8.43 10.20 2.77
C GLU A 28 9.63 9.39 3.25
N ILE A 29 9.49 8.07 3.29
CA ILE A 29 10.52 7.11 3.67
C ILE A 29 11.32 6.72 2.42
N ARG A 30 12.07 7.68 1.90
CA ARG A 30 12.90 7.56 0.70
C ARG A 30 14.39 7.68 1.05
N ALA A 31 15.25 6.96 0.33
CA ALA A 31 16.70 7.04 0.49
C ALA A 31 17.31 8.19 -0.34
N GLU A 32 16.72 8.49 -1.50
CA GLU A 32 17.15 9.57 -2.39
C GLU A 32 16.23 10.80 -2.34
N GLU A 33 16.73 11.97 -2.73
CA GLU A 33 15.92 13.18 -2.80
C GLU A 33 14.79 13.09 -3.85
N PRO A 34 13.63 13.74 -3.63
CA PRO A 34 12.52 13.85 -4.59
C PRO A 34 13.00 14.28 -5.99
N LYS A 35 12.91 13.39 -6.99
CA LYS A 35 13.24 13.70 -8.40
C LYS A 35 12.08 14.39 -9.15
N GLY A 36 10.99 14.71 -8.44
CA GLY A 36 9.78 15.28 -9.02
C GLY A 36 8.90 14.25 -9.74
N VAL A 37 7.82 14.73 -10.35
CA VAL A 37 6.83 13.89 -11.06
C VAL A 37 7.49 13.22 -12.27
N TYR A 38 7.25 11.91 -12.44
CA TYR A 38 7.82 11.16 -13.55
C TYR A 38 7.37 11.72 -14.91
N PRO A 39 8.31 12.10 -15.81
CA PRO A 39 8.01 12.95 -16.97
C PRO A 39 7.17 12.27 -18.06
N LYS A 40 7.21 10.93 -18.16
CA LYS A 40 6.46 10.17 -19.18
C LYS A 40 5.10 9.64 -18.69
N GLY A 41 4.67 10.03 -17.48
CA GLY A 41 3.44 9.55 -16.85
C GLY A 41 3.58 8.23 -16.09
N ARG A 42 2.71 8.00 -15.09
CA ARG A 42 2.84 6.89 -14.13
C ARG A 42 2.64 5.51 -14.72
N VAL A 43 1.72 5.35 -15.67
CA VAL A 43 1.52 4.05 -16.35
C VAL A 43 2.78 3.65 -17.10
N LYS A 44 3.40 4.59 -17.84
CA LYS A 44 4.68 4.32 -18.51
C LYS A 44 5.81 4.04 -17.52
N GLN A 45 5.78 4.65 -16.32
CA GLN A 45 6.74 4.34 -15.26
C GLN A 45 6.63 2.89 -14.79
N VAL A 46 5.42 2.37 -14.57
CA VAL A 46 5.19 0.97 -14.17
C VAL A 46 5.82 0.02 -15.18
N PHE A 47 5.55 0.20 -16.47
CA PHE A 47 6.12 -0.66 -17.52
C PHE A 47 7.63 -0.45 -17.72
N ALA A 48 8.14 0.78 -17.52
CA ALA A 48 9.56 1.05 -17.58
C ALA A 48 10.32 0.36 -16.43
N VAL A 49 9.77 0.39 -15.21
CA VAL A 49 10.33 -0.33 -14.06
C VAL A 49 10.22 -1.83 -14.26
N MET A 50 9.10 -2.33 -14.79
CA MET A 50 8.92 -3.74 -15.09
C MET A 50 9.96 -4.26 -16.09
N GLY A 51 10.20 -3.53 -17.18
CA GLY A 51 11.20 -3.90 -18.18
C GLY A 51 12.65 -3.71 -17.70
N GLY A 52 12.92 -2.65 -16.93
CA GLY A 52 14.26 -2.33 -16.45
C GLY A 52 14.75 -3.18 -15.28
N GLU A 53 13.84 -3.59 -14.39
CA GLU A 53 14.13 -4.30 -13.14
C GLU A 53 13.51 -5.71 -13.10
N MET A 54 13.22 -6.31 -14.26
CA MET A 54 12.47 -7.57 -14.35
C MET A 54 13.05 -8.70 -13.49
N ASN A 55 14.37 -8.90 -13.53
CA ASN A 55 15.06 -9.90 -12.70
C ASN A 55 14.92 -9.61 -11.20
N SER A 56 14.98 -8.34 -10.82
CA SER A 56 14.86 -7.90 -9.44
C SER A 56 13.43 -8.10 -8.93
N LEU A 57 12.44 -7.74 -9.74
CA LEU A 57 11.01 -7.92 -9.46
C LEU A 57 10.65 -9.40 -9.35
N MET A 58 11.18 -10.26 -10.22
CA MET A 58 10.94 -11.70 -10.15
C MET A 58 11.45 -12.30 -8.82
N ARG A 59 12.59 -11.82 -8.30
CA ARG A 59 13.09 -12.22 -6.98
C ARG A 59 12.19 -11.73 -5.84
N VAL A 60 11.69 -10.50 -5.91
CA VAL A 60 10.70 -9.99 -4.93
C VAL A 60 9.45 -10.87 -4.95
N ASN A 61 8.99 -11.22 -6.14
CA ASN A 61 7.81 -12.05 -6.32
C ASN A 61 8.01 -13.47 -5.78
N ALA A 62 9.18 -14.08 -6.01
CA ALA A 62 9.51 -15.38 -5.43
C ALA A 62 9.48 -15.38 -3.90
N TRP A 63 10.02 -14.33 -3.26
CA TRP A 63 9.91 -14.17 -1.80
C TRP A 63 8.46 -14.00 -1.35
N PHE A 64 7.66 -13.20 -2.07
CA PHE A 64 6.24 -13.06 -1.78
C PHE A 64 5.49 -14.40 -1.90
N LEU A 65 5.77 -15.19 -2.93
CA LEU A 65 5.12 -16.48 -3.16
C LEU A 65 5.29 -17.44 -1.99
N LEU A 66 6.44 -17.43 -1.30
CA LEU A 66 6.64 -18.26 -0.10
C LEU A 66 5.62 -17.95 1.00
N PHE A 67 5.23 -16.69 1.17
CA PHE A 67 4.17 -16.29 2.10
C PHE A 67 2.77 -16.58 1.56
N ALA A 68 2.61 -16.67 0.23
CA ALA A 68 1.36 -17.00 -0.42
C ALA A 68 1.08 -18.51 -0.54
N ILE A 69 2.03 -19.39 -0.20
CA ILE A 69 1.85 -20.86 -0.25
C ILE A 69 0.58 -21.30 0.51
N PRO A 70 0.32 -20.86 1.76
CA PRO A 70 -0.91 -21.24 2.47
C PRO A 70 -2.18 -20.83 1.73
N LEU A 71 -2.18 -19.67 1.08
CA LEU A 71 -3.31 -19.17 0.30
C LEU A 71 -3.60 -20.11 -0.88
N PHE A 72 -2.57 -20.47 -1.65
CA PHE A 72 -2.74 -21.39 -2.77
C PHE A 72 -3.10 -22.80 -2.33
N PHE A 73 -2.54 -23.27 -1.21
CA PHE A 73 -2.90 -24.56 -0.62
C PHE A 73 -4.40 -24.61 -0.26
N VAL A 74 -4.93 -23.56 0.37
CA VAL A 74 -6.37 -23.49 0.69
C VAL A 74 -7.23 -23.36 -0.58
N LEU A 75 -6.87 -22.46 -1.49
CA LEU A 75 -7.65 -22.18 -2.70
C LEU A 75 -7.71 -23.35 -3.69
N TYR A 76 -6.63 -24.13 -3.80
CA TYR A 76 -6.54 -25.22 -4.77
C TYR A 76 -6.72 -26.60 -4.11
N TRP A 77 -5.98 -26.91 -3.05
CA TRP A 77 -6.01 -28.25 -2.48
C TRP A 77 -7.21 -28.43 -1.53
N CYS A 78 -7.36 -27.56 -0.54
CA CYS A 78 -8.46 -27.69 0.42
C CYS A 78 -9.83 -27.57 -0.25
N SER A 79 -10.00 -26.62 -1.19
CA SER A 79 -11.27 -26.45 -1.92
C SER A 79 -11.68 -27.70 -2.67
N ASN A 80 -10.79 -28.30 -3.47
CA ASN A 80 -11.06 -29.54 -4.20
C ASN A 80 -11.28 -30.73 -3.25
N TYR A 81 -10.48 -30.83 -2.18
CA TYR A 81 -10.62 -31.90 -1.19
C TYR A 81 -11.99 -31.86 -0.49
N PHE A 82 -12.38 -30.71 0.08
CA PHE A 82 -13.63 -30.60 0.82
C PHE A 82 -14.87 -30.71 -0.08
N THR A 83 -14.81 -30.18 -1.31
CA THR A 83 -15.92 -30.32 -2.27
C THR A 83 -16.05 -31.76 -2.79
N SER A 84 -14.95 -32.46 -3.03
CA SER A 84 -14.97 -33.89 -3.38
C SER A 84 -15.50 -34.74 -2.23
N LEU A 85 -15.10 -34.46 -0.99
CA LEU A 85 -15.57 -35.19 0.19
C LEU A 85 -17.04 -34.93 0.51
N ALA A 86 -17.54 -33.73 0.19
CA ALA A 86 -18.96 -33.43 0.31
C ALA A 86 -19.80 -34.21 -0.70
N THR A 87 -19.32 -34.35 -1.94
CA THR A 87 -20.06 -35.03 -3.01
C THR A 87 -19.95 -36.56 -2.96
N SER A 88 -18.86 -37.11 -2.43
CA SER A 88 -18.61 -38.57 -2.39
C SER A 88 -19.54 -39.36 -1.45
N LYS A 89 -20.37 -38.67 -0.66
CA LYS A 89 -21.27 -39.27 0.33
C LYS A 89 -22.71 -39.46 -0.17
N PHE A 90 -23.03 -38.90 -1.35
CA PHE A 90 -24.39 -38.94 -1.88
C PHE A 90 -24.59 -40.12 -2.82
N ASP A 91 -25.69 -40.83 -2.65
CA ASP A 91 -26.12 -41.90 -3.54
C ASP A 91 -27.33 -41.46 -4.38
N PHE A 92 -27.07 -41.17 -5.66
CA PHE A 92 -28.09 -40.78 -6.63
C PHE A 92 -28.77 -41.98 -7.32
N MET A 93 -28.29 -43.20 -7.06
CA MET A 93 -28.81 -44.46 -7.62
C MET A 93 -29.55 -45.30 -6.57
N GLY A 94 -29.77 -44.75 -5.37
CA GLY A 94 -30.63 -45.37 -4.36
C GLY A 94 -31.98 -45.75 -4.97
N ASN A 95 -32.50 -46.94 -4.61
CA ASN A 95 -33.77 -47.48 -5.10
C ASN A 95 -33.82 -47.93 -6.58
N VAL A 96 -32.67 -48.07 -7.26
CA VAL A 96 -32.61 -48.77 -8.57
C VAL A 96 -32.58 -50.29 -8.34
N GLY A 97 -33.77 -50.87 -8.14
CA GLY A 97 -34.00 -52.32 -7.99
C GLY A 97 -34.10 -52.82 -6.53
N MET A 98 -34.62 -54.03 -6.35
CA MET A 98 -34.89 -54.65 -5.02
C MET A 98 -33.64 -54.94 -4.16
N ALA A 99 -32.44 -54.70 -4.66
CA ALA A 99 -31.18 -55.09 -4.01
C ALA A 99 -30.46 -53.93 -3.27
N PHE A 100 -30.96 -52.70 -3.37
CA PHE A 100 -30.32 -51.52 -2.75
C PHE A 100 -31.30 -50.82 -1.78
N PRO A 101 -31.35 -51.23 -0.50
CA PRO A 101 -32.17 -50.58 0.50
C PRO A 101 -31.51 -49.26 0.95
N GLY A 102 -32.03 -48.15 0.44
CA GLY A 102 -31.61 -46.78 0.77
C GLY A 102 -32.40 -45.78 -0.09
N GLY A 103 -32.85 -44.67 0.50
CA GLY A 103 -33.49 -43.60 -0.28
C GLY A 103 -32.47 -42.92 -1.19
N ALA A 104 -32.86 -42.54 -2.41
CA ALA A 104 -32.01 -41.74 -3.29
C ALA A 104 -31.85 -40.33 -2.72
N ASP A 105 -30.62 -39.82 -2.68
CA ASP A 105 -30.33 -38.46 -2.29
C ASP A 105 -30.75 -37.48 -3.40
N THR A 106 -31.23 -36.30 -2.99
CA THR A 106 -31.63 -35.26 -3.94
C THR A 106 -30.44 -34.43 -4.40
N LEU A 107 -30.49 -33.95 -5.66
CA LEU A 107 -29.50 -33.00 -6.18
C LEU A 107 -29.41 -31.73 -5.32
N GLN A 108 -30.52 -31.32 -4.69
CA GLN A 108 -30.56 -30.16 -3.80
C GLN A 108 -29.71 -30.38 -2.54
N GLN A 109 -29.80 -31.55 -1.90
CA GLN A 109 -28.98 -31.89 -0.73
C GLN A 109 -27.49 -31.91 -1.08
N ALA A 110 -27.14 -32.49 -2.23
CA ALA A 110 -25.76 -32.50 -2.72
C ALA A 110 -25.20 -31.08 -2.95
N GLN A 111 -26.00 -30.19 -3.55
CA GLN A 111 -25.60 -28.79 -3.75
C GLN A 111 -25.39 -28.04 -2.43
N ILE A 112 -26.29 -28.24 -1.45
CA ILE A 112 -26.17 -27.61 -0.13
C ILE A 112 -24.88 -28.06 0.58
N ALA A 113 -24.56 -29.36 0.53
CA ALA A 113 -23.34 -29.90 1.12
C ALA A 113 -22.07 -29.36 0.45
N VAL A 114 -22.08 -29.14 -0.87
CA VAL A 114 -20.97 -28.45 -1.56
C VAL A 114 -20.81 -27.02 -1.05
N TYR A 115 -21.91 -26.30 -0.80
CA TYR A 115 -21.82 -24.95 -0.23
C TYR A 115 -21.31 -24.97 1.22
N ASP A 116 -21.65 -25.98 2.02
CA ASP A 116 -21.06 -26.20 3.35
C ASP A 116 -19.56 -26.48 3.30
N ALA A 117 -19.10 -27.26 2.32
CA ALA A 117 -17.67 -27.44 2.08
C ALA A 117 -16.96 -26.11 1.78
N TRP A 118 -17.57 -25.25 0.95
CA TRP A 118 -17.03 -23.92 0.68
C TRP A 118 -16.98 -23.03 1.92
N GLN A 119 -17.94 -23.15 2.84
CA GLN A 119 -17.91 -22.44 4.12
C GLN A 119 -16.65 -22.79 4.92
N ILE A 120 -16.26 -24.07 4.96
CA ILE A 120 -15.02 -24.51 5.60
C ILE A 120 -13.80 -23.88 4.93
N VAL A 121 -13.78 -23.82 3.59
CA VAL A 121 -12.71 -23.17 2.83
C VAL A 121 -12.58 -21.69 3.19
N PHE A 122 -13.69 -20.97 3.33
CA PHE A 122 -13.66 -19.55 3.74
C PHE A 122 -13.10 -19.36 5.15
N TYR A 123 -13.36 -20.27 6.10
CA TYR A 123 -12.70 -20.22 7.41
C TYR A 123 -11.19 -20.42 7.32
N LEU A 124 -10.73 -21.34 6.46
CA LEU A 124 -9.30 -21.60 6.24
C LEU A 124 -8.60 -20.47 5.48
N LEU A 125 -9.34 -19.69 4.68
CA LEU A 125 -8.79 -18.52 3.97
C LEU A 125 -8.36 -17.41 4.92
N ILE A 126 -8.95 -17.28 6.11
CA ILE A 126 -8.58 -16.23 7.07
C ILE A 126 -7.08 -16.28 7.42
N PRO A 127 -6.56 -17.36 8.02
CA PRO A 127 -5.15 -17.44 8.35
C PRO A 127 -4.25 -17.43 7.10
N ALA A 128 -4.73 -17.94 5.96
CA ALA A 128 -3.95 -18.02 4.74
C ALA A 128 -3.72 -16.64 4.07
N ILE A 129 -4.78 -15.83 3.96
CA ILE A 129 -4.72 -14.44 3.48
C ILE A 129 -3.86 -13.61 4.42
N THR A 130 -4.06 -13.82 5.73
CA THR A 130 -3.27 -13.20 6.79
C THR A 130 -1.77 -13.45 6.53
N ILE A 131 -1.28 -14.68 6.48
CA ILE A 131 0.16 -14.94 6.22
C ILE A 131 0.66 -14.30 4.92
N THR A 132 -0.15 -14.29 3.86
CA THR A 132 0.21 -13.73 2.54
C THR A 132 0.53 -12.24 2.62
N PHE A 133 -0.25 -11.46 3.37
CA PHE A 133 -0.08 -10.01 3.46
C PHE A 133 1.15 -9.61 4.29
N ILE A 134 1.69 -10.49 5.13
CA ILE A 134 3.03 -10.30 5.74
C ILE A 134 4.09 -10.24 4.64
N GLY A 135 3.98 -11.09 3.62
CA GLY A 135 4.82 -11.04 2.43
C GLY A 135 4.66 -9.74 1.64
N MET A 136 3.44 -9.19 1.57
CA MET A 136 3.20 -7.90 0.91
C MET A 136 3.95 -6.74 1.59
N ALA A 137 4.12 -6.76 2.91
CA ALA A 137 4.92 -5.75 3.62
C ALA A 137 6.37 -5.69 3.10
N GLY A 138 6.96 -6.85 2.80
CA GLY A 138 8.27 -6.95 2.18
C GLY A 138 8.26 -6.51 0.71
N ALA A 139 7.24 -6.94 -0.04
CA ALA A 139 7.10 -6.60 -1.44
C ALA A 139 6.99 -5.09 -1.65
N PHE A 140 6.03 -4.42 -1.01
CA PHE A 140 5.83 -2.97 -1.14
C PHE A 140 7.05 -2.14 -0.69
N ASN A 141 7.84 -2.64 0.28
CA ASN A 141 9.08 -1.97 0.67
C ASN A 141 10.16 -2.01 -0.44
N CYS A 142 10.19 -3.06 -1.25
CA CYS A 142 11.04 -3.13 -2.45
C CYS A 142 10.45 -2.33 -3.61
N LEU A 143 9.14 -2.46 -3.86
CA LEU A 143 8.47 -1.81 -5.00
C LEU A 143 8.53 -0.29 -4.93
N LYS A 144 8.39 0.31 -3.74
CA LYS A 144 8.56 1.77 -3.59
C LYS A 144 9.95 2.24 -4.02
N ALA A 145 10.99 1.46 -3.71
CA ALA A 145 12.37 1.81 -4.02
C ALA A 145 12.62 1.76 -5.53
N PHE A 146 12.14 0.70 -6.20
CA PHE A 146 12.20 0.60 -7.67
C PHE A 146 11.44 1.72 -8.36
N MET A 147 10.24 2.06 -7.87
CA MET A 147 9.44 3.15 -8.43
C MET A 147 10.13 4.51 -8.26
N TRP A 148 10.85 4.71 -7.16
CA TRP A 148 11.68 5.89 -6.97
C TRP A 148 13.02 5.86 -7.72
N GLY A 149 13.34 4.78 -8.41
CA GLY A 149 14.60 4.60 -9.13
C GLY A 149 15.82 4.45 -8.21
N GLU A 150 15.61 3.98 -6.98
CA GLU A 150 16.70 3.68 -6.04
C GLU A 150 17.37 2.36 -6.42
N LYS A 151 18.70 2.29 -6.28
CA LYS A 151 19.45 1.03 -6.51
C LYS A 151 19.22 0.05 -5.34
N VAL A 152 18.56 -1.06 -5.62
CA VAL A 152 18.33 -2.13 -4.63
C VAL A 152 19.29 -3.29 -4.87
N GLU A 153 20.52 -3.20 -4.33
CA GLU A 153 21.55 -4.23 -4.54
C GLU A 153 21.21 -5.57 -3.84
N LYS A 154 20.62 -5.51 -2.64
CA LYS A 154 20.33 -6.70 -1.79
C LYS A 154 18.83 -6.88 -1.57
N ILE A 155 18.14 -7.36 -2.61
CA ILE A 155 16.67 -7.55 -2.63
C ILE A 155 16.16 -8.32 -1.41
N THR A 156 16.76 -9.46 -1.07
CA THR A 156 16.35 -10.27 0.08
C THR A 156 16.42 -9.47 1.38
N LYS A 157 17.50 -8.73 1.61
CA LYS A 157 17.67 -7.91 2.82
C LYS A 157 16.65 -6.78 2.87
N THR A 158 16.37 -6.13 1.73
CA THR A 158 15.36 -5.06 1.62
C THR A 158 13.95 -5.60 1.85
N PHE A 159 13.63 -6.78 1.33
CA PHE A 159 12.34 -7.44 1.53
C PHE A 159 12.09 -7.73 3.02
N PHE A 160 13.00 -8.44 3.68
CA PHE A 160 12.85 -8.78 5.09
C PHE A 160 12.96 -7.56 6.02
N LYS A 161 13.66 -6.49 5.63
CA LYS A 161 13.61 -5.21 6.32
C LYS A 161 12.20 -4.60 6.27
N GLY A 162 11.52 -4.71 5.13
CA GLY A 162 10.12 -4.33 4.97
C GLY A 162 9.19 -5.13 5.87
N VAL A 163 9.31 -6.46 5.84
CA VAL A 163 8.57 -7.36 6.73
C VAL A 163 8.78 -6.95 8.19
N LYS A 164 10.04 -6.90 8.66
CA LYS A 164 10.36 -6.57 10.06
C LYS A 164 9.79 -5.23 10.52
N LYS A 165 9.76 -4.22 9.64
CA LYS A 165 9.31 -2.86 9.98
C LYS A 165 7.79 -2.70 9.93
N TYR A 166 7.13 -3.32 8.95
CA TYR A 166 5.74 -3.03 8.62
C TYR A 166 4.77 -4.20 8.84
N TRP A 167 5.24 -5.41 9.20
CA TRP A 167 4.41 -6.61 9.33
C TRP A 167 3.16 -6.39 10.19
N TRP A 168 3.26 -5.70 11.32
CA TRP A 168 2.12 -5.50 12.23
C TRP A 168 1.04 -4.59 11.63
N LYS A 169 1.42 -3.58 10.82
CA LYS A 169 0.46 -2.70 10.12
C LYS A 169 -0.26 -3.49 9.04
N TYR A 170 0.47 -4.30 8.28
CA TYR A 170 -0.10 -5.22 7.31
C TYR A 170 -0.98 -6.27 7.98
N LEU A 171 -0.62 -6.74 9.18
CA LEU A 171 -1.40 -7.67 9.99
C LEU A 171 -2.77 -7.13 10.37
N ILE A 172 -2.85 -5.86 10.76
CA ILE A 172 -4.14 -5.24 11.07
C ILE A 172 -5.00 -5.13 9.80
N VAL A 173 -4.43 -4.63 8.70
CA VAL A 173 -5.16 -4.51 7.42
C VAL A 173 -5.67 -5.88 6.95
N MET A 174 -4.81 -6.90 6.97
CA MET A 174 -5.17 -8.22 6.46
C MET A 174 -6.14 -8.99 7.35
N LEU A 175 -6.16 -8.72 8.66
CA LEU A 175 -7.19 -9.29 9.53
C LEU A 175 -8.57 -8.72 9.16
N VAL A 176 -8.65 -7.41 8.91
CA VAL A 176 -9.90 -6.77 8.47
C VAL A 176 -10.31 -7.30 7.08
N ASP A 177 -9.39 -7.33 6.11
CA ASP A 177 -9.66 -7.85 4.77
C ASP A 177 -10.12 -9.32 4.82
N SER A 178 -9.44 -10.17 5.59
CA SER A 178 -9.76 -11.59 5.64
C SER A 178 -11.09 -11.89 6.34
N LEU A 179 -11.45 -11.12 7.38
CA LEU A 179 -12.77 -11.22 8.01
C LEU A 179 -13.89 -10.80 7.06
N LEU A 180 -13.63 -9.81 6.19
CA LEU A 180 -14.59 -9.41 5.18
C LEU A 180 -14.71 -10.41 4.05
N VAL A 181 -13.61 -11.04 3.62
CA VAL A 181 -13.64 -12.19 2.70
C VAL A 181 -14.48 -13.32 3.30
N LEU A 182 -14.35 -13.61 4.61
CA LEU A 182 -15.23 -14.57 5.28
C LEU A 182 -16.69 -14.09 5.26
N ALA A 183 -16.97 -12.83 5.57
CA ALA A 183 -18.33 -12.28 5.58
C ALA A 183 -18.97 -12.37 4.20
N LEU A 184 -18.24 -12.00 3.15
CA LEU A 184 -18.66 -12.11 1.75
C LEU A 184 -18.89 -13.56 1.36
N GLY A 185 -17.92 -14.45 1.63
CA GLY A 185 -18.04 -15.87 1.34
C GLY A 185 -19.23 -16.53 2.02
N SER A 186 -19.45 -16.22 3.30
CA SER A 186 -20.58 -16.72 4.09
C SER A 186 -21.92 -16.17 3.58
N ALA A 187 -21.96 -14.88 3.22
CA ALA A 187 -23.14 -14.27 2.60
C ALA A 187 -23.50 -14.96 1.29
N PHE A 188 -22.51 -15.24 0.43
CA PHE A 188 -22.71 -15.98 -0.82
C PHE A 188 -23.17 -17.42 -0.58
N VAL A 189 -22.54 -18.15 0.34
CA VAL A 189 -22.97 -19.51 0.71
C VAL A 189 -24.42 -19.52 1.18
N PHE A 190 -24.78 -18.61 2.08
CA PHE A 190 -26.15 -18.47 2.58
C PHE A 190 -27.14 -18.15 1.46
N PHE A 191 -26.81 -17.18 0.60
CA PHE A 191 -27.62 -16.79 -0.54
C PHE A 191 -27.84 -17.94 -1.53
N LEU A 192 -26.78 -18.70 -1.84
CA LEU A 192 -26.85 -19.83 -2.77
C LEU A 192 -27.67 -20.99 -2.19
N LYS A 193 -27.58 -21.25 -0.89
CA LYS A 193 -28.45 -22.25 -0.22
C LYS A 193 -29.92 -21.87 -0.31
N LEU A 194 -30.25 -20.62 0.00
CA LEU A 194 -31.63 -20.13 -0.12
C LEU A 194 -32.14 -20.20 -1.56
N LYS A 195 -31.27 -19.96 -2.54
CA LYS A 195 -31.60 -20.12 -3.96
C LYS A 195 -31.99 -21.56 -4.30
N VAL A 196 -31.21 -22.53 -3.84
CA VAL A 196 -31.49 -23.96 -4.07
C VAL A 196 -32.79 -24.39 -3.40
N MET A 197 -33.08 -23.87 -2.20
CA MET A 197 -34.31 -24.16 -1.44
C MET A 197 -35.54 -23.38 -1.95
N GLY A 198 -35.40 -22.52 -2.96
CA GLY A 198 -36.50 -21.67 -3.44
C GLY A 198 -36.98 -20.61 -2.45
N ALA A 199 -36.21 -20.33 -1.40
CA ALA A 199 -36.56 -19.43 -0.29
C ALA A 199 -35.97 -18.01 -0.44
N LEU A 200 -35.57 -17.63 -1.66
CA LEU A 200 -35.05 -16.28 -1.91
C LEU A 200 -36.16 -15.23 -1.80
N ASN A 201 -35.80 -14.09 -1.24
CA ASN A 201 -36.65 -12.91 -1.16
C ASN A 201 -35.82 -11.68 -1.56
N ALA A 202 -36.48 -10.52 -1.70
CA ALA A 202 -35.80 -9.28 -2.08
C ALA A 202 -34.71 -8.86 -1.06
N GLY A 203 -34.92 -9.14 0.24
CA GLY A 203 -33.95 -8.81 1.29
C GLY A 203 -32.60 -9.51 1.11
N HIS A 204 -32.61 -10.77 0.66
CA HIS A 204 -31.38 -11.53 0.41
C HIS A 204 -30.55 -10.96 -0.75
N TRP A 205 -31.20 -10.41 -1.78
CA TRP A 205 -30.51 -9.72 -2.88
C TRP A 205 -29.86 -8.42 -2.40
N VAL A 206 -30.59 -7.63 -1.62
CA VAL A 206 -30.06 -6.38 -1.02
C VAL A 206 -28.85 -6.69 -0.15
N MET A 207 -28.91 -7.73 0.67
CA MET A 207 -27.80 -8.17 1.53
C MET A 207 -26.53 -8.45 0.72
N ILE A 208 -26.60 -9.24 -0.36
CA ILE A 208 -25.43 -9.52 -1.22
C ILE A 208 -24.88 -8.24 -1.85
N ILE A 209 -25.74 -7.36 -2.37
CA ILE A 209 -25.30 -6.11 -3.01
C ILE A 209 -24.54 -5.23 -2.00
N VAL A 210 -25.07 -5.09 -0.78
CA VAL A 210 -24.46 -4.28 0.27
C VAL A 210 -23.10 -4.86 0.69
N VAL A 211 -23.01 -6.18 0.92
CA VAL A 211 -21.75 -6.81 1.32
C VAL A 211 -20.69 -6.69 0.22
N CYS A 212 -21.07 -6.91 -1.05
CA CYS A 212 -20.18 -6.70 -2.20
C CYS A 212 -19.70 -5.25 -2.31
N LEU A 213 -20.59 -4.27 -2.08
CA LEU A 213 -20.24 -2.85 -2.15
C LEU A 213 -19.25 -2.45 -1.04
N VAL A 214 -19.46 -2.94 0.18
CA VAL A 214 -18.57 -2.69 1.32
C VAL A 214 -17.17 -3.26 1.04
N GLU A 215 -17.10 -4.51 0.56
CA GLU A 215 -15.83 -5.14 0.20
C GLU A 215 -15.13 -4.39 -0.92
N PHE A 216 -15.86 -4.03 -1.97
CA PHE A 216 -15.32 -3.28 -3.10
C PHE A 216 -14.68 -1.95 -2.66
N LEU A 217 -15.38 -1.18 -1.82
CA LEU A 217 -14.88 0.11 -1.33
C LEU A 217 -13.62 -0.07 -0.47
N LEU A 218 -13.56 -1.14 0.31
CA LEU A 218 -12.43 -1.41 1.18
C LEU A 218 -11.19 -1.86 0.41
N LEU A 219 -11.34 -2.78 -0.55
CA LEU A 219 -10.27 -3.17 -1.48
C LEU A 219 -9.77 -1.97 -2.30
N TYR A 220 -10.69 -1.07 -2.70
CA TYR A 220 -10.31 0.16 -3.37
C TYR A 220 -9.46 1.09 -2.49
N VAL A 221 -9.78 1.21 -1.20
CA VAL A 221 -8.94 1.95 -0.24
C VAL A 221 -7.56 1.30 -0.07
N ASN A 222 -7.47 -0.03 -0.12
CA ASN A 222 -6.21 -0.76 -0.02
C ASN A 222 -5.23 -0.47 -1.15
N MET A 223 -5.73 -0.10 -2.33
CA MET A 223 -4.90 0.38 -3.45
C MET A 223 -4.02 1.58 -3.04
N GLN A 224 -4.49 2.41 -2.11
CA GLN A 224 -3.73 3.53 -1.56
C GLN A 224 -3.05 3.20 -0.22
N LEU A 225 -3.71 2.42 0.65
CA LEU A 225 -3.24 2.17 2.01
C LEU A 225 -1.99 1.29 2.05
N LEU A 226 -1.96 0.18 1.31
CA LEU A 226 -0.84 -0.76 1.32
C LEU A 226 0.50 -0.08 0.96
N PRO A 227 0.63 0.61 -0.19
CA PRO A 227 1.86 1.34 -0.49
C PRO A 227 2.16 2.48 0.51
N MET A 228 1.14 3.24 0.94
CA MET A 228 1.33 4.35 1.88
C MET A 228 1.95 3.91 3.22
N ILE A 229 1.65 2.70 3.69
CA ILE A 229 2.27 2.14 4.90
C ILE A 229 3.80 2.12 4.78
N ALA A 230 4.32 1.76 3.61
CA ALA A 230 5.75 1.68 3.34
C ALA A 230 6.36 3.03 2.92
N GLU A 231 5.58 3.91 2.31
CA GLU A 231 6.05 5.17 1.70
C GLU A 231 6.12 6.36 2.66
N VAL A 232 5.22 6.46 3.64
CA VAL A 232 5.09 7.68 4.48
C VAL A 232 5.31 7.36 5.94
N ASP A 233 6.10 8.18 6.64
CA ASP A 233 6.30 8.05 8.08
C ASP A 233 5.18 8.75 8.85
N LEU A 234 4.09 8.02 9.08
CA LEU A 234 2.95 8.45 9.87
C LEU A 234 2.42 7.32 10.78
N PRO A 235 1.77 7.68 11.90
CA PRO A 235 0.97 6.75 12.68
C PRO A 235 -0.07 6.05 11.80
N PHE A 236 -0.32 4.76 12.06
CA PHE A 236 -1.18 3.91 11.22
C PHE A 236 -2.58 4.50 10.98
N LEU A 237 -3.26 4.98 12.02
CA LEU A 237 -4.60 5.60 11.87
C LEU A 237 -4.59 6.85 10.97
N LYS A 238 -3.49 7.61 10.97
CA LYS A 238 -3.32 8.76 10.07
C LYS A 238 -3.08 8.30 8.63
N GLN A 239 -2.37 7.19 8.43
CA GLN A 239 -2.20 6.56 7.12
C GLN A 239 -3.54 6.06 6.57
N VAL A 240 -4.36 5.39 7.40
CA VAL A 240 -5.73 4.95 7.03
C VAL A 240 -6.60 6.14 6.63
N LYS A 241 -6.67 7.17 7.48
CA LYS A 241 -7.44 8.40 7.17
C LYS A 241 -6.99 9.03 5.85
N ASN A 242 -5.68 9.19 5.65
CA ASN A 242 -5.14 9.77 4.43
C ASN A 242 -5.45 8.90 3.20
N SER A 243 -5.41 7.57 3.33
CA SER A 243 -5.70 6.64 2.25
C SER A 243 -7.15 6.71 1.80
N ILE A 244 -8.10 6.78 2.75
CA ILE A 244 -9.52 7.01 2.45
C ILE A 244 -9.71 8.34 1.71
N LEU A 245 -9.08 9.40 2.22
CA LEU A 245 -9.19 10.74 1.67
C LEU A 245 -8.66 10.82 0.22
N PHE A 246 -7.54 10.18 -0.04
CA PHE A 246 -6.99 10.07 -1.38
C PHE A 246 -7.85 9.19 -2.29
N SER A 247 -8.37 8.06 -1.80
CA SER A 247 -9.23 7.17 -2.57
C SER A 247 -10.50 7.88 -3.07
N VAL A 248 -11.15 8.66 -2.19
CA VAL A 248 -12.34 9.46 -2.54
C VAL A 248 -11.97 10.56 -3.54
N LYS A 249 -10.91 11.33 -3.26
CA LYS A 249 -10.56 12.48 -4.08
C LYS A 249 -10.03 12.09 -5.46
N LEU A 250 -9.38 10.94 -5.55
CA LEU A 250 -8.80 10.42 -6.78
C LEU A 250 -9.69 9.38 -7.47
N ALA A 251 -10.91 9.16 -6.98
CA ALA A 251 -11.89 8.24 -7.57
C ALA A 251 -12.02 8.33 -9.09
N PRO A 252 -12.06 9.52 -9.74
CA PRO A 252 -12.18 9.59 -11.19
C PRO A 252 -11.06 8.89 -11.96
N ILE A 253 -9.86 8.79 -11.39
CA ILE A 253 -8.69 8.15 -12.01
C ILE A 253 -8.42 6.78 -11.37
N GLY A 254 -8.56 6.69 -10.06
CA GLY A 254 -8.30 5.48 -9.28
C GLY A 254 -9.32 4.38 -9.54
N LEU A 255 -10.61 4.71 -9.68
CA LEU A 255 -11.66 3.71 -9.87
C LEU A 255 -11.50 2.95 -11.20
N PRO A 256 -11.31 3.61 -12.37
CA PRO A 256 -11.03 2.88 -13.61
C PRO A 256 -9.76 2.02 -13.52
N LEU A 257 -8.70 2.53 -12.88
CA LEU A 257 -7.45 1.79 -12.72
C LEU A 257 -7.65 0.55 -11.83
N PHE A 258 -8.40 0.68 -10.74
CA PHE A 258 -8.74 -0.43 -9.86
C PHE A 258 -9.59 -1.48 -10.59
N LEU A 259 -10.57 -1.07 -11.39
CA LEU A 259 -11.37 -2.00 -12.21
C LEU A 259 -10.51 -2.76 -13.23
N VAL A 260 -9.53 -2.10 -13.86
CA VAL A 260 -8.55 -2.79 -14.73
C VAL A 260 -7.74 -3.82 -13.93
N CYS A 261 -7.37 -3.52 -12.69
CA CYS A 261 -6.72 -4.48 -11.80
C CYS A 261 -7.64 -5.65 -11.39
N LEU A 262 -8.97 -5.55 -11.53
CA LEU A 262 -9.86 -6.69 -11.28
C LEU A 262 -10.00 -7.62 -12.50
N VAL A 263 -9.67 -7.14 -13.71
CA VAL A 263 -9.80 -7.94 -14.95
C VAL A 263 -9.02 -9.25 -14.88
N PRO A 264 -7.76 -9.29 -14.41
CA PRO A 264 -7.06 -10.57 -14.31
C PRO A 264 -7.67 -11.52 -13.29
N LEU A 265 -8.32 -11.00 -12.24
CA LEU A 265 -9.08 -11.83 -11.31
C LEU A 265 -10.35 -12.39 -11.98
N ALA A 266 -11.02 -11.58 -12.81
CA ALA A 266 -12.20 -12.02 -13.57
C ALA A 266 -11.90 -13.16 -14.54
N LEU A 267 -10.68 -13.19 -15.10
CA LEU A 267 -10.25 -14.24 -16.03
C LEU A 267 -10.13 -15.63 -15.38
N PHE A 268 -10.05 -15.74 -14.05
CA PHE A 268 -10.14 -17.03 -13.35
C PHE A 268 -11.52 -17.69 -13.45
N PHE A 269 -12.57 -16.92 -13.75
CA PHE A 269 -13.93 -17.45 -13.91
C PHE A 269 -14.24 -17.95 -15.33
N VAL A 270 -13.27 -17.87 -16.25
CA VAL A 270 -13.39 -18.47 -17.58
C VAL A 270 -13.31 -19.99 -17.45
N LYS A 271 -14.39 -20.70 -17.80
CA LYS A 271 -14.62 -22.14 -17.57
C LYS A 271 -13.63 -23.14 -18.22
N SER A 272 -12.54 -22.68 -18.84
CA SER A 272 -11.55 -23.59 -19.43
C SER A 272 -10.43 -23.90 -18.44
N SER A 273 -10.37 -25.16 -18.00
CA SER A 273 -9.37 -25.67 -17.05
C SER A 273 -7.92 -25.52 -17.56
N PHE A 274 -7.71 -25.50 -18.88
CA PHE A 274 -6.37 -25.29 -19.46
C PHE A 274 -5.93 -23.82 -19.35
N PHE A 275 -6.82 -22.90 -19.74
CA PHE A 275 -6.53 -21.47 -19.66
C PHE A 275 -6.42 -20.99 -18.21
N SER A 276 -7.20 -21.55 -17.28
CA SER A 276 -7.13 -21.17 -15.87
C SER A 276 -5.79 -21.53 -15.21
N ILE A 277 -5.19 -22.69 -15.54
CA ILE A 277 -3.88 -23.11 -15.00
C ILE A 277 -2.76 -22.22 -15.55
N ILE A 278 -2.71 -22.01 -16.87
CA ILE A 278 -1.70 -21.13 -17.49
C ILE A 278 -1.81 -19.73 -16.91
N TRP A 279 -3.04 -19.23 -16.76
CA TRP A 279 -3.29 -17.92 -16.20
C TRP A 279 -2.85 -17.80 -14.74
N LEU A 280 -3.10 -18.83 -13.93
CA LEU A 280 -2.65 -18.92 -12.55
C LEU A 280 -1.13 -18.83 -12.47
N VAL A 281 -0.40 -19.55 -13.35
CA VAL A 281 1.07 -19.50 -13.41
C VAL A 281 1.57 -18.11 -13.78
N VAL A 282 0.95 -17.46 -14.77
CA VAL A 282 1.31 -16.08 -15.17
C VAL A 282 1.09 -15.09 -14.01
N MET A 283 -0.05 -15.20 -13.31
CA MET A 283 -0.34 -14.40 -12.13
C MET A 283 0.63 -14.68 -10.98
N MET A 284 1.01 -15.94 -10.78
CA MET A 284 2.04 -16.30 -9.81
C MET A 284 3.41 -15.73 -10.18
N MET A 285 3.76 -15.63 -11.46
CA MET A 285 5.09 -15.14 -11.89
C MET A 285 5.19 -13.61 -11.95
N PHE A 286 4.11 -12.91 -12.31
CA PHE A 286 4.14 -11.46 -12.57
C PHE A 286 2.99 -10.69 -11.91
N GLY A 287 1.92 -11.36 -11.50
CA GLY A 287 0.69 -10.72 -11.01
C GLY A 287 0.94 -9.81 -9.81
N THR A 288 1.55 -10.32 -8.74
CA THR A 288 1.76 -9.52 -7.52
C THR A 288 2.66 -8.31 -7.75
N THR A 289 3.67 -8.42 -8.60
CA THR A 289 4.56 -7.28 -8.91
C THR A 289 3.88 -6.27 -9.80
N LEU A 290 3.09 -6.69 -10.79
CA LEU A 290 2.27 -5.77 -11.60
C LEU A 290 1.25 -5.01 -10.74
N TYR A 291 0.51 -5.71 -9.88
CA TYR A 291 -0.44 -5.11 -8.95
C TYR A 291 0.23 -4.15 -7.98
N GLY A 292 1.28 -4.62 -7.31
CA GLY A 292 2.02 -3.82 -6.34
C GLY A 292 2.63 -2.56 -6.97
N LEU A 293 3.23 -2.67 -8.16
CA LEU A 293 3.78 -1.51 -8.88
C LEU A 293 2.69 -0.52 -9.27
N THR A 294 1.53 -1.01 -9.72
CA THR A 294 0.39 -0.15 -10.07
C THR A 294 -0.12 0.62 -8.85
N PHE A 295 -0.26 -0.07 -7.71
CA PHE A 295 -0.69 0.53 -6.45
C PHE A 295 0.33 1.56 -5.94
N THR A 296 1.61 1.20 -5.93
CA THR A 296 2.72 2.11 -5.58
C THR A 296 2.75 3.32 -6.51
N ALA A 297 2.61 3.15 -7.82
CA ALA A 297 2.63 4.27 -8.78
C ALA A 297 1.47 5.24 -8.55
N PHE A 298 0.28 4.71 -8.28
CA PHE A 298 -0.88 5.52 -7.95
C PHE A 298 -0.72 6.24 -6.61
N SER A 299 -0.20 5.54 -5.60
CA SER A 299 0.05 6.14 -4.29
C SER A 299 1.09 7.25 -4.35
N GLN A 300 2.24 7.01 -4.97
CA GLN A 300 3.29 8.01 -5.16
C GLN A 300 2.82 9.20 -6.00
N TRP A 301 1.89 9.01 -6.93
CA TRP A 301 1.27 10.14 -7.63
C TRP A 301 0.50 11.05 -6.65
N ALA A 302 -0.24 10.49 -5.70
CA ALA A 302 -0.91 11.26 -4.67
C ALA A 302 0.09 11.97 -3.74
N LEU A 303 1.21 11.31 -3.41
CA LEU A 303 2.27 11.88 -2.57
C LEU A 303 2.98 13.05 -3.26
N ASP A 304 3.48 12.84 -4.48
CA ASP A 304 4.26 13.85 -5.22
C ASP A 304 3.44 15.09 -5.59
N ASN A 305 2.16 14.93 -5.92
CA ASN A 305 1.31 16.05 -6.35
C ASN A 305 0.66 16.79 -5.19
N VAL A 306 0.44 16.12 -4.05
CA VAL A 306 -0.36 16.66 -2.95
C VAL A 306 0.40 16.66 -1.63
N LEU A 307 0.75 15.48 -1.10
CA LEU A 307 1.23 15.36 0.29
C LEU A 307 2.58 16.05 0.50
N THR A 308 3.54 15.76 -0.37
CA THR A 308 4.93 16.22 -0.25
C THR A 308 5.07 17.72 -0.47
N PRO A 309 4.43 18.31 -1.50
CA PRO A 309 4.37 19.77 -1.62
C PRO A 309 3.74 20.45 -0.40
N LEU A 310 2.65 19.92 0.15
CA LEU A 310 2.01 20.47 1.34
C LEU A 310 2.90 20.38 2.58
N TYR A 311 3.61 19.27 2.75
CA TYR A 311 4.56 19.07 3.84
C TYR A 311 5.71 20.07 3.76
N MET A 312 6.36 20.20 2.60
CA MET A 312 7.45 21.17 2.36
C MET A 312 6.99 22.61 2.59
N MET A 313 5.81 22.99 2.10
CA MET A 313 5.24 24.33 2.33
C MET A 313 4.91 24.62 3.80
N THR A 314 4.69 23.59 4.62
CA THR A 314 4.42 23.72 6.05
C THR A 314 5.72 23.80 6.84
N GLN A 315 6.73 23.03 6.45
CA GLN A 315 8.08 23.11 7.01
C GLN A 315 8.83 24.40 6.68
N GLN A 316 8.49 25.11 5.60
CA GLN A 316 9.11 26.41 5.27
C GLN A 316 8.51 27.61 6.03
N LYS A 317 7.37 27.45 6.73
CA LYS A 317 6.75 28.52 7.54
C LYS A 317 7.46 28.90 8.87
N PRO A 318 8.29 28.08 9.55
CA PRO A 318 8.89 28.44 10.84
C PRO A 318 9.93 29.58 10.79
N SER A 319 10.63 29.81 9.67
CA SER A 319 11.69 30.83 9.59
C SER A 319 11.16 32.26 9.46
N SER A 320 10.09 32.47 8.67
CA SER A 320 9.62 33.84 8.40
C SER A 320 8.98 34.56 9.61
N LYS A 321 8.57 33.83 10.67
CA LYS A 321 8.02 34.43 11.89
C LYS A 321 9.09 34.77 12.93
N LYS A 322 10.21 34.02 12.99
CA LYS A 322 11.35 34.38 13.83
C LYS A 322 12.12 35.58 13.25
N ASP A 323 12.29 35.64 11.94
CA ASP A 323 12.95 36.77 11.27
C ASP A 323 12.12 38.06 11.33
N LYS A 324 10.78 37.96 11.33
CA LYS A 324 9.90 39.12 11.50
C LYS A 324 9.86 39.64 12.94
N LYS A 325 9.90 38.77 13.96
CA LYS A 325 9.99 39.19 15.37
C LYS A 325 11.39 39.75 15.72
N ALA A 326 12.46 39.19 15.15
CA ALA A 326 13.81 39.74 15.32
C ALA A 326 13.97 41.11 14.65
N LYS A 327 13.33 41.33 13.49
CA LYS A 327 13.31 42.65 12.83
C LYS A 327 12.36 43.65 13.46
N GLN A 328 11.28 43.23 14.13
CA GLN A 328 10.42 44.14 14.88
C GLN A 328 11.08 44.59 16.19
N ASN A 329 11.80 43.70 16.89
CA ASN A 329 12.49 44.07 18.13
C ASN A 329 13.77 44.89 17.91
N ALA A 330 14.35 44.88 16.71
CA ALA A 330 15.50 45.72 16.35
C ALA A 330 15.11 47.15 15.94
N VAL A 331 13.82 47.44 15.73
CA VAL A 331 13.32 48.76 15.26
C VAL A 331 12.69 49.59 16.38
N THR A 332 12.52 49.03 17.59
CA THR A 332 11.90 49.71 18.76
C THR A 332 12.86 49.99 19.92
N ALA A 333 14.18 49.96 19.71
CA ALA A 333 15.12 50.51 20.70
C ALA A 333 15.18 52.05 20.55
N PRO A 334 14.83 52.86 21.57
CA PRO A 334 14.98 54.31 21.50
C PRO A 334 16.47 54.69 21.58
N VAL A 335 16.87 55.61 20.72
CA VAL A 335 18.15 56.32 20.78
C VAL A 335 18.02 57.41 21.84
N THR A 336 18.84 57.37 22.89
CA THR A 336 19.16 58.53 23.72
C THR A 336 20.65 58.83 23.57
N ALA A 337 20.94 60.07 23.17
CA ALA A 337 22.27 60.65 23.11
C ALA A 337 22.35 61.77 24.15
N GLU A 338 23.48 61.89 24.85
CA GLU A 338 24.11 63.12 25.40
C GLU A 338 25.45 62.69 26.08
N THR A 339 26.64 63.02 25.51
CA THR A 339 27.64 64.07 25.91
C THR A 339 28.28 63.85 27.32
N GLU A 340 29.58 63.96 27.63
CA GLU A 340 30.79 64.57 27.04
C GLU A 340 32.07 64.05 27.78
N LYS A 341 33.28 64.34 27.25
CA LYS A 341 34.69 63.91 27.59
C LYS A 341 35.26 64.50 28.94
N PRO A 342 36.51 64.21 29.46
CA PRO A 342 37.79 63.91 28.75
C PRO A 342 38.92 63.01 29.39
N VAL A 343 39.78 62.49 28.49
CA VAL A 343 41.26 62.31 28.45
C VAL A 343 42.09 61.91 29.71
N ALA A 344 42.89 60.83 29.58
CA ALA A 344 44.29 60.76 30.04
C ALA A 344 45.08 59.67 29.28
N ASN A 345 46.36 59.94 29.06
CA ASN A 345 47.30 59.35 28.10
C ASN A 345 48.30 58.39 28.80
N ALA A 346 49.04 57.61 27.99
CA ALA A 346 50.45 57.20 28.17
C ALA A 346 50.80 55.69 28.23
N ASN A 347 51.75 55.35 27.35
CA ASN A 347 52.79 54.29 27.37
C ASN A 347 52.39 52.86 26.97
N GLY A 348 53.05 52.13 26.06
CA GLY A 348 54.24 52.37 25.22
C GLY A 348 54.46 51.16 24.29
N THR A 349 55.03 51.42 23.11
CA THR A 349 55.45 50.53 21.98
C THR A 349 56.74 49.71 22.28
N PRO A 350 57.33 48.90 21.35
CA PRO A 350 56.84 47.77 20.53
C PRO A 350 57.87 46.57 20.41
N ALA A 351 57.61 45.60 19.51
CA ALA A 351 58.52 44.54 18.97
C ALA A 351 58.76 43.30 19.88
N GLU A 352 58.95 42.05 19.42
CA GLU A 352 59.76 41.55 18.29
C GLU A 352 59.27 40.17 17.80
N ASN A 353 59.49 39.93 16.52
CA ASN A 353 59.20 38.73 15.73
C ASN A 353 60.43 37.80 15.74
N ARG A 354 60.31 36.48 15.97
CA ARG A 354 61.35 35.52 15.55
C ARG A 354 60.80 34.14 15.20
N ASN A 355 60.96 33.85 13.92
CA ASN A 355 60.72 32.60 13.21
C ASN A 355 61.86 31.60 13.48
N GLY A 356 61.62 30.28 13.48
CA GLY A 356 62.71 29.30 13.67
C GLY A 356 62.34 27.82 13.68
N LYS A 357 62.23 27.22 12.48
CA LYS A 357 62.18 25.77 12.18
C LYS A 357 63.40 24.96 12.70
N LYS A 358 63.15 23.71 13.13
CA LYS A 358 63.78 22.40 12.70
C LYS A 358 63.58 21.35 13.81
N ALA A 359 62.80 20.27 13.63
CA ALA A 359 63.10 19.00 12.94
C ALA A 359 64.13 18.08 13.65
N LYS A 360 63.68 16.95 14.22
CA LYS A 360 64.00 15.55 13.81
C LYS A 360 63.77 14.50 14.91
N GLY A 361 63.26 13.33 14.47
CA GLY A 361 63.49 11.98 15.04
C GLY A 361 62.49 11.56 16.12
N GLY A 362 61.86 10.38 16.10
CA GLY A 362 62.11 9.12 15.39
C GLY A 362 62.05 7.96 16.41
N LYS A 363 61.49 6.82 15.99
CA LYS A 363 61.26 5.54 16.74
C LYS A 363 59.99 5.55 17.61
N LYS A 364 59.10 4.57 17.56
CA LYS A 364 59.14 3.17 17.09
C LYS A 364 57.77 2.76 16.58
#